data_AF-A0A2D8GCA6-F1
#
_entry.id   AF-A0A2D8GCA6-F1
#
_cell.length_a   1.000
_cell.length_b   1.000
_cell.length_c   1.000
_cell.angle_alpha   90.00
_cell.angle_beta   90.00
_cell.angle_gamma   90.00
#
_symmetry.space_group_name_H-M   'P 1'
#
loop_
_entity.id
_entity.type
_entity.pdbx_description
1 polymer ?
#
loop_
_entity_poly.entity_id
_entity_poly.type
_entity_poly.pdbx_seq_one_letter_code
_entity_poly.pdbx_strand_id
1 'polypeptide(L)'
;MIKFIKIRHALANKSGASLMEFAVVTALMAVLAATAAPKFSTISESGKFRKSQSEIQKIAKQALNFYQDMAVKEGRGRFPGQTKYDQKVGGHQNLEDLNEDLIGILDETQVFNSPSFRRFDSPDGSDWVSVFGIETYDGPNAQDISLNESHNDVGNLWQSLFGDEVLNSPFQDGHYIYQVLPGYGVGSKAEAPTLFIADLENPSQIHIILKP
;
A
#
# COMPACT_ATOMS: atom_id res chain seq x y z
N MET A 1 -22.80 -42.50 66.37
CA MET A 1 -21.52 -42.13 65.75
C MET A 1 -21.46 -42.55 64.26
N ILE A 2 -22.47 -42.21 63.43
CA ILE A 2 -22.56 -42.66 62.01
C ILE A 2 -23.17 -41.55 61.13
N LYS A 3 -22.62 -40.32 61.17
CA LYS A 3 -23.07 -39.23 60.28
C LYS A 3 -21.95 -38.51 59.50
N PHE A 4 -20.68 -38.75 59.83
CA PHE A 4 -19.56 -38.06 59.14
C PHE A 4 -19.04 -38.77 57.88
N ILE A 5 -19.30 -40.07 57.70
CA ILE A 5 -18.79 -40.83 56.55
C ILE A 5 -19.56 -40.52 55.25
N LYS A 6 -20.89 -40.26 55.33
CA LYS A 6 -21.72 -39.98 54.14
C LYS A 6 -21.47 -38.59 53.52
N ILE A 7 -21.03 -37.61 54.31
CA ILE A 7 -20.71 -36.26 53.80
C ILE A 7 -19.42 -36.28 52.98
N ARG A 8 -18.45 -37.14 53.32
CA ARG A 8 -17.20 -37.29 52.54
C ARG A 8 -17.40 -37.88 51.15
N HIS A 9 -18.44 -38.69 50.94
CA HIS A 9 -18.78 -39.24 49.62
C HIS A 9 -19.65 -38.30 48.77
N ALA A 10 -20.44 -37.41 49.36
CA ALA A 10 -21.14 -36.35 48.63
C ALA A 10 -20.17 -35.24 48.13
N LEU A 11 -19.03 -35.08 48.83
CA LEU A 11 -17.86 -34.30 48.41
C LEU A 11 -16.83 -35.12 47.61
N ALA A 12 -17.14 -36.37 47.22
CA ALA A 12 -16.28 -37.12 46.31
C ALA A 12 -16.39 -36.48 44.92
N ASN A 13 -15.44 -35.58 44.68
CA ASN A 13 -15.31 -34.70 43.53
C ASN A 13 -15.49 -35.46 42.20
N LYS A 14 -16.62 -35.24 41.51
CA LYS A 14 -16.72 -35.46 40.05
C LYS A 14 -16.11 -34.30 39.25
N SER A 15 -15.41 -33.38 39.89
CA SER A 15 -14.75 -32.22 39.26
C SER A 15 -13.61 -32.59 38.31
N GLY A 16 -13.02 -33.79 38.46
CA GLY A 16 -11.92 -34.24 37.60
C GLY A 16 -12.36 -34.55 36.17
N ALA A 17 -13.57 -35.07 35.97
CA ALA A 17 -14.10 -35.38 34.63
C ALA A 17 -14.40 -34.10 33.83
N SER A 18 -15.07 -33.13 34.45
CA SER A 18 -15.36 -31.83 33.80
C SER A 18 -14.09 -30.99 33.58
N LEU A 19 -13.12 -31.04 34.50
CA LEU A 19 -11.85 -30.34 34.34
C LEU A 19 -11.00 -30.97 33.22
N MET A 20 -11.00 -32.29 33.12
CA MET A 20 -10.29 -33.02 32.07
C MET A 20 -10.93 -32.79 30.70
N GLU A 21 -12.26 -32.79 30.60
CA GLU A 21 -12.98 -32.46 29.36
C GLU A 21 -12.68 -31.03 28.89
N PHE A 22 -12.74 -30.06 29.81
CA PHE A 22 -12.36 -28.68 29.50
C PHE A 22 -10.90 -28.57 29.08
N ALA A 23 -9.98 -29.24 29.79
CA ALA A 23 -8.56 -29.26 29.47
C ALA A 23 -8.28 -29.91 28.11
N VAL A 24 -9.02 -30.96 27.74
CA VAL A 24 -8.89 -31.61 26.43
C VAL A 24 -9.38 -30.69 25.33
N VAL A 25 -10.53 -30.02 25.51
CA VAL A 25 -11.04 -29.07 24.52
C VAL A 25 -10.12 -27.86 24.37
N THR A 26 -9.61 -27.30 25.48
CA THR A 26 -8.65 -26.19 25.41
C THR A 26 -7.33 -26.62 24.80
N ALA A 27 -6.83 -27.82 25.12
CA ALA A 27 -5.63 -28.37 24.48
C ALA A 27 -5.83 -28.58 22.98
N LEU A 28 -6.97 -29.13 22.56
CA LEU A 28 -7.29 -29.31 21.14
C LEU A 28 -7.40 -27.97 20.42
N MET A 29 -8.10 -26.99 21.00
CA MET A 29 -8.20 -25.65 20.44
C MET A 29 -6.84 -24.94 20.39
N ALA A 30 -5.99 -25.14 21.40
CA ALA A 30 -4.64 -24.60 21.41
C ALA A 30 -3.77 -25.21 20.29
N VAL A 31 -3.88 -26.52 20.05
CA VAL A 31 -3.16 -27.20 18.96
C VAL A 31 -3.68 -26.75 17.59
N LEU A 32 -5.00 -26.63 17.41
CA LEU A 32 -5.61 -26.12 16.19
C LEU A 32 -5.22 -24.65 15.95
N ALA A 33 -5.27 -23.80 16.98
CA ALA A 33 -4.83 -22.41 16.88
C ALA A 33 -3.34 -22.31 16.55
N ALA A 34 -2.48 -23.10 17.21
CA ALA A 34 -1.04 -23.11 16.96
C ALA A 34 -0.70 -23.54 15.52
N THR A 35 -1.40 -24.55 15.00
CA THR A 35 -1.21 -25.02 13.61
C THR A 35 -1.82 -24.08 12.57
N ALA A 36 -2.90 -23.37 12.90
CA ALA A 36 -3.53 -22.41 12.00
C ALA A 36 -2.86 -21.03 12.01
N ALA A 37 -2.19 -20.64 13.11
CA ALA A 37 -1.52 -19.35 13.27
C ALA A 37 -0.61 -18.94 12.09
N PRO A 38 0.33 -19.78 11.60
CA PRO A 38 1.16 -19.40 10.45
C PRO A 38 0.33 -19.19 9.19
N LYS A 39 -0.72 -19.99 8.97
CA LYS A 39 -1.58 -19.84 7.79
C LYS A 39 -2.41 -18.57 7.87
N PHE A 40 -2.99 -18.26 9.04
CA PHE A 40 -3.69 -17.00 9.26
C PHE A 40 -2.78 -15.79 9.09
N SER A 41 -1.51 -15.86 9.49
CA SER A 41 -0.54 -14.80 9.23
C SER A 41 -0.38 -14.53 7.73
N THR A 42 -0.16 -15.57 6.92
CA THR A 42 0.00 -15.41 5.46
C THR A 42 -1.27 -14.88 4.77
N ILE A 43 -2.45 -15.31 5.24
CA ILE A 43 -3.75 -14.84 4.73
C ILE A 43 -3.97 -13.37 5.12
N SER A 44 -3.62 -13.00 6.35
CA SER A 44 -3.72 -11.62 6.83
C SER A 44 -2.81 -10.68 6.02
N GLU A 45 -1.57 -11.08 5.78
CA GLU A 45 -0.61 -10.33 4.96
C GLU A 45 -1.09 -10.20 3.50
N SER A 46 -1.57 -11.28 2.90
CA SER A 46 -2.19 -11.25 1.57
C SER A 46 -3.43 -10.35 1.54
N GLY A 47 -4.19 -10.28 2.64
CA GLY A 47 -5.34 -9.40 2.81
C GLY A 47 -4.94 -7.92 2.78
N LYS A 48 -3.86 -7.54 3.49
CA LYS A 48 -3.30 -6.18 3.44
C LYS A 48 -2.83 -5.83 2.04
N PHE A 49 -2.09 -6.72 1.40
CA PHE A 49 -1.62 -6.53 0.03
C PHE A 49 -2.77 -6.26 -0.95
N ARG A 50 -3.82 -7.10 -0.92
CA ARG A 50 -5.00 -6.89 -1.77
C ARG A 50 -5.77 -5.61 -1.46
N LYS A 51 -5.85 -5.23 -0.18
CA LYS A 51 -6.49 -3.97 0.21
C LYS A 51 -5.69 -2.79 -0.35
N SER A 52 -4.36 -2.77 -0.17
CA SER A 52 -3.53 -1.69 -0.71
C SER A 52 -3.65 -1.58 -2.23
N GLN A 53 -3.61 -2.69 -2.96
CA GLN A 53 -3.86 -2.70 -4.40
C GLN A 53 -5.23 -2.13 -4.77
N SER A 54 -6.28 -2.48 -4.02
CA SER A 54 -7.62 -1.95 -4.27
C SER A 54 -7.71 -0.44 -4.02
N GLU A 55 -7.00 0.10 -3.03
CA GLU A 55 -6.96 1.54 -2.79
C GLU A 55 -6.17 2.26 -3.90
N ILE A 56 -5.01 1.73 -4.32
CA ILE A 56 -4.28 2.27 -5.48
C ILE A 56 -5.15 2.28 -6.74
N GLN A 57 -5.96 1.25 -6.97
CA GLN A 57 -6.89 1.24 -8.10
C GLN A 57 -7.94 2.36 -8.02
N LYS A 58 -8.40 2.74 -6.82
CA LYS A 58 -9.29 3.91 -6.65
C LYS A 58 -8.55 5.20 -6.99
N ILE A 59 -7.31 5.35 -6.54
CA ILE A 59 -6.44 6.50 -6.88
C ILE A 59 -6.24 6.58 -8.40
N ALA A 60 -5.87 5.47 -9.04
CA ALA A 60 -5.71 5.42 -10.50
C ALA A 60 -6.99 5.78 -11.24
N LYS A 61 -8.15 5.27 -10.79
CA LYS A 61 -9.44 5.59 -11.39
C LYS A 61 -9.78 7.07 -11.25
N GLN A 62 -9.54 7.67 -10.09
CA GLN A 62 -9.81 9.08 -9.86
C GLN A 62 -8.85 9.98 -10.66
N ALA A 63 -7.59 9.57 -10.79
CA ALA A 63 -6.61 10.22 -11.66
C ALA A 63 -7.04 10.18 -13.13
N LEU A 64 -7.58 9.05 -13.60
CA LEU A 64 -8.10 8.93 -14.95
C LEU A 64 -9.31 9.84 -15.17
N ASN A 65 -10.25 9.92 -14.22
CA ASN A 65 -11.37 10.85 -14.30
C ASN A 65 -10.89 12.30 -14.43
N PHE A 66 -9.91 12.70 -13.60
CA PHE A 66 -9.29 14.03 -13.68
C PHE A 66 -8.62 14.27 -15.05
N TYR A 67 -7.90 13.29 -15.57
CA TYR A 67 -7.28 13.36 -16.89
C TYR A 67 -8.32 13.62 -17.99
N GLN A 68 -9.44 12.88 -17.98
CA GLN A 68 -10.50 13.06 -18.96
C GLN A 68 -11.21 14.41 -18.82
N ASP A 69 -11.46 14.87 -17.59
CA ASP A 69 -12.06 16.19 -17.35
C ASP A 69 -11.16 17.32 -17.88
N MET A 70 -9.85 17.22 -17.67
CA MET A 70 -8.89 18.19 -18.21
C MET A 70 -8.73 18.06 -19.72
N ALA A 71 -8.81 16.85 -20.27
CA ALA A 71 -8.82 16.66 -21.72
C ALA A 71 -10.00 17.37 -22.39
N VAL A 72 -11.18 17.35 -21.76
CA VAL A 72 -12.36 18.06 -22.25
C VAL A 72 -12.23 19.58 -22.08
N LYS A 73 -11.71 20.07 -20.95
CA LYS A 73 -11.62 21.51 -20.65
C LYS A 73 -10.48 22.22 -21.37
N GLU A 74 -9.30 21.59 -21.42
CA GLU A 74 -8.05 22.18 -21.91
C GLU A 74 -7.65 21.62 -23.29
N GLY A 75 -8.40 20.66 -23.83
CA GLY A 75 -8.14 19.99 -25.10
C GLY A 75 -7.03 18.93 -25.05
N ARG A 76 -6.32 18.83 -23.92
CA ARG A 76 -5.31 17.80 -23.63
C ARG A 76 -5.42 17.37 -22.18
N GLY A 77 -5.40 16.07 -21.93
CA GLY A 77 -5.45 15.53 -20.58
C GLY A 77 -4.12 15.69 -19.86
N ARG A 78 -4.20 15.97 -18.56
CA ARG A 78 -3.06 16.02 -17.64
C ARG A 78 -3.46 15.36 -16.32
N PHE A 79 -2.47 14.86 -15.59
CA PHE A 79 -2.68 14.27 -14.28
C PHE A 79 -2.62 15.33 -13.15
N PRO A 80 -3.13 15.00 -11.95
CA PRO A 80 -2.97 15.86 -10.78
C PRO A 80 -1.48 16.19 -10.52
N GLY A 81 -1.20 17.43 -10.12
CA GLY A 81 0.16 17.93 -9.89
C GLY A 81 0.87 18.49 -11.13
N GLN A 82 0.40 18.18 -12.34
CA GLN A 82 0.90 18.80 -13.56
C GLN A 82 0.21 20.15 -13.80
N THR A 83 0.98 21.21 -14.09
CA THR A 83 0.40 22.45 -14.66
C THR A 83 0.21 22.34 -16.18
N LYS A 84 1.02 21.51 -16.85
CA LYS A 84 0.94 21.20 -18.29
C LYS A 84 1.23 19.72 -18.54
N TYR A 85 0.72 19.17 -19.64
CA TYR A 85 0.86 17.74 -19.99
C TYR A 85 2.32 17.28 -20.22
N ASP A 86 3.20 18.21 -20.58
CA ASP A 86 4.63 18.02 -20.85
C ASP A 86 5.51 18.25 -19.62
N GLN A 87 4.93 18.56 -18.47
CA GLN A 87 5.65 18.75 -17.22
C GLN A 87 5.65 17.45 -16.40
N LYS A 88 6.81 17.01 -15.93
CA LYS A 88 6.87 15.89 -14.97
C LYS A 88 6.31 16.27 -13.60
N VAL A 89 5.94 15.26 -12.82
CA VAL A 89 5.71 15.38 -11.37
C VAL A 89 6.61 14.37 -10.68
N GLY A 90 7.42 14.83 -9.73
CA GLY A 90 8.47 14.05 -9.06
C GLY A 90 9.87 14.23 -9.66
N GLY A 91 10.78 13.33 -9.30
CA GLY A 91 12.20 13.35 -9.62
C GLY A 91 12.57 12.82 -11.00
N HIS A 92 11.93 11.75 -11.47
CA HIS A 92 12.33 11.07 -12.71
C HIS A 92 11.82 11.76 -13.97
N GLN A 93 12.66 11.77 -15.01
CA GLN A 93 12.34 12.32 -16.35
C GLN A 93 12.18 11.22 -17.39
N ASN A 94 12.83 10.08 -17.20
CA ASN A 94 12.89 9.00 -18.17
C ASN A 94 12.12 7.78 -17.65
N LEU A 95 11.64 6.97 -18.60
CA LEU A 95 11.01 5.70 -18.27
C LEU A 95 12.02 4.69 -17.70
N GLU A 96 13.30 4.85 -18.00
CA GLU A 96 14.36 3.96 -17.54
C GLU A 96 14.55 4.06 -16.03
N ASP A 97 14.79 5.27 -15.49
CA ASP A 97 14.90 5.51 -14.05
C ASP A 97 13.69 4.96 -13.26
N LEU A 98 12.47 5.20 -13.79
CA LEU A 98 11.22 4.69 -13.23
C LEU A 98 11.13 3.15 -13.23
N ASN A 99 11.64 2.51 -14.28
CA ASN A 99 11.70 1.06 -14.35
C ASN A 99 12.78 0.50 -13.42
N GLU A 100 13.90 1.20 -13.23
CA GLU A 100 14.93 0.83 -12.26
C GLU A 100 14.36 0.82 -10.84
N ASP A 101 13.54 1.82 -10.51
CA ASP A 101 12.87 1.93 -9.22
C ASP A 101 11.84 0.82 -8.97
N LEU A 102 10.92 0.61 -9.92
CA LEU A 102 9.74 -0.22 -9.66
C LEU A 102 9.84 -1.67 -10.18
N ILE A 103 10.47 -1.88 -11.33
CA ILE A 103 10.40 -3.16 -12.05
C ILE A 103 11.74 -3.91 -12.00
N GLY A 104 12.85 -3.19 -12.10
CA GLY A 104 14.16 -3.72 -12.43
C GLY A 104 14.43 -3.72 -13.94
N ILE A 105 15.71 -3.64 -14.31
CA ILE A 105 16.18 -3.53 -15.70
C ILE A 105 17.12 -4.70 -16.00
N LEU A 106 17.14 -5.13 -17.26
CA LEU A 106 18.18 -6.03 -17.77
C LEU A 106 19.38 -5.19 -18.20
N ASP A 107 20.53 -5.45 -17.60
CA ASP A 107 21.79 -4.82 -18.01
C ASP A 107 22.20 -5.23 -19.44
N GLU A 108 23.17 -4.52 -20.04
CA GLU A 108 23.73 -4.84 -21.37
C GLU A 108 24.22 -6.30 -21.46
N THR A 109 24.57 -6.88 -20.31
CA THR A 109 24.99 -8.28 -20.14
C THR A 109 23.83 -9.29 -20.02
N GLN A 110 22.57 -8.85 -20.18
CA GLN A 110 21.35 -9.64 -20.00
C GLN A 110 21.15 -10.18 -18.57
N VAL A 111 21.82 -9.58 -17.59
CA VAL A 111 21.62 -9.88 -16.16
C VAL A 111 20.50 -9.01 -15.62
N PHE A 112 19.54 -9.62 -14.92
CA PHE A 112 18.43 -8.90 -14.31
C PHE A 112 18.85 -8.21 -13.02
N ASN A 113 18.82 -6.88 -13.02
CA ASN A 113 18.95 -6.07 -11.83
C ASN A 113 17.59 -5.89 -11.18
N SER A 114 17.48 -6.27 -9.91
CA SER A 114 16.25 -6.12 -9.14
C SER A 114 15.95 -4.64 -8.85
N PRO A 115 14.67 -4.25 -8.71
CA PRO A 115 14.28 -2.86 -8.52
C PRO A 115 14.94 -2.22 -7.29
N SER A 116 15.40 -0.99 -7.37
CA SER A 116 16.04 -0.26 -6.25
C SER A 116 15.03 0.01 -5.13
N PHE A 117 13.82 0.48 -5.48
CA PHE A 117 12.85 1.01 -4.53
C PHE A 117 11.92 -0.07 -3.93
N ARG A 118 12.42 -0.78 -2.91
CA ARG A 118 11.72 -1.92 -2.28
C ARG A 118 11.23 -1.68 -0.86
N ARG A 119 11.65 -0.58 -0.23
CA ARG A 119 11.40 -0.29 1.18
C ARG A 119 11.12 1.20 1.38
N PHE A 120 10.36 1.51 2.42
CA PHE A 120 9.98 2.87 2.78
C PHE A 120 11.18 3.78 3.12
N ASP A 121 12.29 3.21 3.59
CA ASP A 121 13.51 3.90 4.03
C ASP A 121 14.54 4.08 2.89
N SER A 122 14.18 3.76 1.65
CA SER A 122 15.11 3.93 0.51
C SER A 122 15.31 5.42 0.17
N PRO A 123 16.55 5.86 -0.15
CA PRO A 123 16.81 7.20 -0.65
C PRO A 123 16.01 7.56 -1.92
N ASP A 124 15.63 6.56 -2.69
CA ASP A 124 14.83 6.69 -3.92
C ASP A 124 13.47 7.36 -3.65
N GLY A 125 12.95 7.28 -2.41
CA GLY A 125 11.71 7.96 -2.03
C GLY A 125 11.73 9.47 -2.29
N SER A 126 12.90 10.10 -2.28
CA SER A 126 13.04 11.55 -2.49
C SER A 126 12.61 12.02 -3.89
N ASP A 127 12.53 11.10 -4.85
CA ASP A 127 12.02 11.36 -6.19
C ASP A 127 10.50 11.22 -6.29
N TRP A 128 9.85 10.62 -5.29
CA TRP A 128 8.43 10.32 -5.29
C TRP A 128 7.61 11.33 -4.50
N VAL A 129 6.42 11.65 -5.01
CA VAL A 129 5.52 12.63 -4.41
C VAL A 129 4.41 11.92 -3.65
N SER A 130 4.07 12.40 -2.46
CA SER A 130 2.89 11.92 -1.70
C SER A 130 1.58 12.25 -2.43
N VAL A 131 0.68 11.28 -2.55
CA VAL A 131 -0.68 11.50 -3.09
C VAL A 131 -1.47 12.45 -2.19
N PHE A 132 -1.56 12.19 -0.88
CA PHE A 132 -2.41 12.96 0.03
C PHE A 132 -1.67 14.01 0.86
N GLY A 133 -0.46 14.40 0.44
CA GLY A 133 0.43 15.28 1.20
C GLY A 133 1.27 14.52 2.22
N ILE A 134 2.45 15.04 2.58
CA ILE A 134 3.36 14.38 3.52
C ILE A 134 2.80 14.43 4.95
N GLU A 135 2.08 15.50 5.27
CA GLU A 135 1.49 15.72 6.60
C GLU A 135 0.43 14.69 6.99
N THR A 136 -0.15 13.98 6.03
CA THR A 136 -1.15 12.93 6.31
C THR A 136 -0.53 11.60 6.69
N TYR A 137 0.79 11.46 6.57
CA TYR A 137 1.47 10.25 7.00
C TYR A 137 1.53 10.16 8.54
N ASP A 138 0.95 9.11 9.10
CA ASP A 138 0.87 8.85 10.56
C ASP A 138 1.59 7.54 10.95
N GLY A 139 2.55 7.10 10.14
CA GLY A 139 3.35 5.92 10.46
C GLY A 139 4.39 6.19 11.56
N PRO A 140 4.87 5.15 12.27
CA PRO A 140 5.82 5.29 13.36
C PRO A 140 7.17 5.90 12.92
N ASN A 141 7.51 5.79 11.65
CA ASN A 141 8.78 6.28 11.07
C ASN A 141 8.61 7.58 10.25
N ALA A 142 7.63 8.42 10.61
CA ALA A 142 7.30 9.64 9.86
C ALA A 142 8.47 10.60 9.65
N GLN A 143 9.41 10.63 10.60
CA GLN A 143 10.58 11.50 10.54
C GLN A 143 11.73 10.93 9.70
N ASP A 144 11.69 9.64 9.39
CA ASP A 144 12.77 8.93 8.69
C ASP A 144 12.47 8.74 7.19
N ILE A 145 11.32 9.22 6.72
CA ILE A 145 10.92 9.15 5.32
C ILE A 145 11.44 10.36 4.55
N SER A 146 12.19 10.09 3.47
CA SER A 146 12.56 11.11 2.49
C SER A 146 11.59 11.04 1.31
N LEU A 147 10.62 11.96 1.24
CA LEU A 147 9.74 12.15 0.08
C LEU A 147 9.99 13.50 -0.59
N ASN A 148 9.55 13.64 -1.83
CA ASN A 148 9.66 14.89 -2.56
C ASN A 148 8.70 15.97 -2.02
N GLU A 149 9.26 17.00 -1.39
CA GLU A 149 8.50 18.11 -0.82
C GLU A 149 8.07 19.18 -1.85
N SER A 150 8.62 19.14 -3.07
CA SER A 150 8.42 20.21 -4.08
C SER A 150 6.98 20.28 -4.61
N HIS A 151 6.14 19.30 -4.27
CA HIS A 151 4.77 19.16 -4.75
C HIS A 151 3.77 18.99 -3.60
N ASN A 152 4.08 19.48 -2.39
CA ASN A 152 3.22 19.28 -1.23
C ASN A 152 1.81 19.88 -1.40
N ASP A 153 1.68 20.98 -2.16
CA ASP A 153 0.39 21.62 -2.49
C ASP A 153 -0.57 20.68 -3.25
N VAL A 154 -0.05 19.65 -3.90
CA VAL A 154 -0.86 18.70 -4.67
C VAL A 154 -1.66 17.77 -3.74
N GLY A 155 -1.26 17.62 -2.48
CA GLY A 155 -2.02 16.85 -1.48
C GLY A 155 -3.46 17.34 -1.34
N ASN A 156 -3.66 18.67 -1.30
CA ASN A 156 -4.99 19.27 -1.22
C ASN A 156 -5.81 19.01 -2.49
N LEU A 157 -5.17 19.01 -3.66
CA LEU A 157 -5.85 18.67 -4.92
C LEU A 157 -6.35 17.23 -4.88
N TRP A 158 -5.52 16.28 -4.48
CA TRP A 158 -5.94 14.88 -4.35
C TRP A 158 -7.04 14.71 -3.32
N GLN A 159 -6.94 15.32 -2.14
CA GLN A 159 -8.01 15.28 -1.14
C GLN A 159 -9.34 15.79 -1.70
N SER A 160 -9.33 16.90 -2.45
CA SER A 160 -10.55 17.43 -3.09
C SER A 160 -11.17 16.46 -4.11
N LEU A 161 -10.35 15.66 -4.79
CA LEU A 161 -10.82 14.62 -5.72
C LEU A 161 -11.47 13.44 -5.00
N PHE A 162 -11.18 13.25 -3.72
CA PHE A 162 -11.74 12.22 -2.86
C PHE A 162 -12.81 12.76 -1.90
N GLY A 163 -13.25 14.01 -2.05
CA GLY A 163 -14.24 14.61 -1.16
C GLY A 163 -13.73 14.84 0.26
N ASP A 164 -12.46 15.25 0.37
CA ASP A 164 -11.73 15.50 1.62
C ASP A 164 -11.51 14.23 2.48
N GLU A 165 -11.60 13.05 1.85
CA GLU A 165 -11.22 11.77 2.44
C GLU A 165 -9.79 11.38 2.02
N VAL A 166 -9.04 10.81 2.96
CA VAL A 166 -7.70 10.27 2.70
C VAL A 166 -7.71 8.76 2.80
N LEU A 167 -7.22 8.11 1.75
CA LEU A 167 -7.03 6.67 1.73
C LEU A 167 -5.70 6.32 2.43
N ASN A 168 -5.79 5.51 3.48
CA ASN A 168 -4.63 5.05 4.24
C ASN A 168 -4.21 3.64 3.84
N SER A 169 -2.89 3.42 3.81
CA SER A 169 -2.34 2.09 3.59
C SER A 169 -2.68 1.15 4.76
N PRO A 170 -2.93 -0.15 4.52
CA PRO A 170 -3.06 -1.14 5.59
C PRO A 170 -1.74 -1.55 6.26
N PHE A 171 -0.61 -1.07 5.74
CA PHE A 171 0.73 -1.28 6.30
C PHE A 171 1.07 -0.19 7.32
N GLN A 172 2.00 -0.47 8.24
CA GLN A 172 2.35 0.48 9.31
C GLN A 172 3.15 1.65 8.76
N ASP A 173 4.08 1.38 7.85
CA ASP A 173 4.90 2.40 7.21
C ASP A 173 4.42 2.73 5.79
N GLY A 174 3.25 2.22 5.41
CA GLY A 174 2.69 2.39 4.08
C GLY A 174 2.13 3.78 3.84
N HIS A 175 2.38 4.30 2.65
CA HIS A 175 1.92 5.61 2.22
C HIS A 175 1.75 5.64 0.70
N TYR A 176 0.69 6.24 0.18
CA TYR A 176 0.50 6.28 -1.27
C TYR A 176 1.34 7.38 -1.90
N ILE A 177 2.20 6.97 -2.81
CA ILE A 177 3.11 7.82 -3.56
C ILE A 177 2.81 7.73 -5.05
N TYR A 178 3.14 8.78 -5.79
CA TYR A 178 2.97 8.79 -7.23
C TYR A 178 4.06 9.61 -7.91
N GLN A 179 4.22 9.34 -9.20
CA GLN A 179 5.10 10.07 -10.10
C GLN A 179 4.47 10.13 -11.49
N VAL A 180 4.68 11.22 -12.22
CA VAL A 180 4.14 11.39 -13.56
C VAL A 180 5.28 11.60 -14.55
N LEU A 181 5.39 10.65 -15.49
CA LEU A 181 6.24 10.80 -16.67
C LEU A 181 5.52 11.74 -17.66
N PRO A 182 6.17 12.81 -18.11
CA PRO A 182 5.54 13.80 -18.97
C PRO A 182 5.17 13.20 -20.32
N GLY A 183 4.06 13.68 -20.87
CA GLY A 183 3.73 13.44 -22.27
C GLY A 183 4.64 14.28 -23.17
N TYR A 184 4.67 13.96 -24.46
CA TYR A 184 5.47 14.72 -25.41
C TYR A 184 4.86 14.67 -26.82
N GLY A 185 5.37 15.51 -27.72
CA GLY A 185 4.92 15.56 -29.11
C GLY A 185 3.65 16.39 -29.33
N VAL A 186 3.25 16.50 -30.59
CA VAL A 186 2.12 17.33 -31.04
C VAL A 186 1.34 16.65 -32.15
N GLY A 187 0.04 16.96 -32.25
CA GLY A 187 -0.83 16.44 -33.29
C GLY A 187 -0.92 14.91 -33.25
N SER A 188 -0.73 14.26 -34.41
CA SER A 188 -0.80 12.80 -34.55
C SER A 188 0.39 12.03 -33.94
N LYS A 189 1.39 12.73 -33.40
CA LYS A 189 2.55 12.16 -32.70
C LYS A 189 2.57 12.52 -31.21
N ALA A 190 1.45 12.98 -30.67
CA ALA A 190 1.34 13.27 -29.24
C ALA A 190 1.25 11.95 -28.46
N GLU A 191 2.13 11.78 -27.47
CA GLU A 191 2.06 10.72 -26.47
C GLU A 191 1.55 11.30 -25.16
N ALA A 192 0.58 10.61 -24.56
CA ALA A 192 -0.02 11.03 -23.30
C ALA A 192 0.96 10.82 -22.14
N PRO A 193 0.86 11.63 -21.06
CA PRO A 193 1.63 11.38 -19.85
C PRO A 193 1.31 9.99 -19.27
N THR A 194 2.25 9.42 -18.53
CA THR A 194 2.08 8.14 -17.83
C THR A 194 2.13 8.39 -16.33
N LEU A 195 1.16 7.87 -15.59
CA LEU A 195 1.09 7.96 -14.14
C LEU A 195 1.56 6.64 -13.51
N PHE A 196 2.45 6.75 -12.53
CA PHE A 196 2.92 5.66 -11.69
C PHE A 196 2.42 5.91 -10.28
N ILE A 197 1.78 4.92 -9.67
CA ILE A 197 1.29 5.01 -8.29
C ILE A 197 1.79 3.79 -7.55
N ALA A 198 2.31 3.96 -6.34
CA ALA A 198 2.83 2.89 -5.53
C ALA A 198 2.51 3.07 -4.04
N ASP A 199 2.65 2.00 -3.26
CA ASP A 199 2.65 2.04 -1.80
C ASP A 199 4.10 2.07 -1.31
N LEU A 200 4.44 3.08 -0.50
CA LEU A 200 5.76 3.32 0.06
C LEU A 200 6.31 2.13 0.87
N GLU A 201 5.44 1.30 1.45
CA GLU A 201 5.86 0.08 2.16
C GLU A 201 6.72 -0.82 1.26
N ASN A 202 6.27 -1.03 0.03
CA ASN A 202 6.99 -1.81 -0.98
C ASN A 202 6.58 -1.40 -2.40
N PRO A 203 7.18 -0.32 -2.94
CA PRO A 203 6.78 0.24 -4.22
C PRO A 203 6.98 -0.74 -5.37
N SER A 204 8.07 -1.51 -5.35
CA SER A 204 8.35 -2.51 -6.38
C SER A 204 7.27 -3.59 -6.53
N GLN A 205 6.56 -3.97 -5.46
CA GLN A 205 5.53 -5.01 -5.51
C GLN A 205 4.11 -4.47 -5.56
N ILE A 206 3.89 -3.28 -4.99
CA ILE A 206 2.57 -2.68 -4.82
C ILE A 206 2.52 -1.39 -5.63
N HIS A 207 2.43 -1.53 -6.96
CA HIS A 207 2.31 -0.39 -7.87
C HIS A 207 1.30 -0.63 -9.00
N ILE A 208 0.87 0.47 -9.62
CA ILE A 208 0.08 0.50 -10.84
C ILE A 208 0.68 1.55 -11.78
N ILE A 209 0.78 1.16 -13.05
CA ILE A 209 1.16 2.04 -14.16
C ILE A 209 -0.09 2.32 -14.97
N LEU A 210 -0.45 3.59 -15.10
CA LEU A 210 -1.60 4.06 -15.83
C LEU A 210 -1.14 4.87 -17.05
N LYS A 211 -1.43 4.33 -18.23
CA LYS A 211 -1.37 5.05 -19.51
C LYS A 211 -2.82 5.24 -20.01
N PRO A 212 -3.28 6.48 -20.23
CA PRO A 212 -4.64 6.78 -20.67
C PRO A 212 -4.91 6.40 -22.12
#